data_AF-A0A1B6E7Q1-F1
#
_entry.id   AF-A0A1B6E7Q1-F1
#
_cell.length_a   1.000
_cell.length_b   1.000
_cell.length_c   1.000
_cell.angle_alpha   90.00
_cell.angle_beta   90.00
_cell.angle_gamma   90.00
#
_symmetry.space_group_name_H-M   'P 1'
#
loop_
_entity.id
_entity.type
_entity.pdbx_description
1 polymer ?
#
loop_
_entity_poly.entity_id
_entity_poly.type
_entity_poly.pdbx_seq_one_letter_code
_entity_poly.pdbx_strand_id
1 'polypeptide(L)'
;PICFPGSNDPRCPRPPLTTRPPTQPPPQCYPGSNDPRCPPPPTPPPTIPPYFTPFVCTCNGTTSQPIVPPICFPGSTDPRCPSPYPPQCYPGSTDPRCPKPEPPKYPPPTPLPPNCFPGSNDPRCPSTQPPPNCYPGSTDPRCPRPPTTQ
;
A
#
# COMPACT_ATOMS: atom_id res chain seq x y z
N PRO A 1 -13.91 -32.88 -57.57
CA PRO A 1 -12.50 -32.48 -57.34
C PRO A 1 -11.71 -33.71 -56.91
N ILE A 2 -10.48 -33.90 -57.40
CA ILE A 2 -9.64 -35.03 -57.01
C ILE A 2 -8.94 -34.64 -55.69
N CYS A 3 -9.28 -35.30 -54.59
CA CYS A 3 -8.76 -35.00 -53.26
C CYS A 3 -7.65 -35.99 -52.90
N PHE A 4 -6.43 -35.48 -52.67
CA PHE A 4 -5.28 -36.25 -52.21
C PHE A 4 -4.97 -35.94 -50.74
N PRO A 5 -4.32 -36.85 -49.99
CA PRO A 5 -3.89 -36.60 -48.62
C PRO A 5 -2.96 -35.37 -48.54
N GLY A 6 -3.33 -34.37 -47.75
CA GLY A 6 -2.59 -33.10 -47.62
C GLY A 6 -2.98 -31.99 -48.60
N SER A 7 -4.00 -32.20 -49.44
CA SER A 7 -4.52 -31.14 -50.31
C SER A 7 -5.14 -30.00 -49.49
N ASN A 8 -4.77 -28.76 -49.85
CA ASN A 8 -5.30 -27.53 -49.25
C ASN A 8 -6.57 -27.01 -49.97
N ASP A 9 -7.12 -27.76 -50.94
CA ASP A 9 -8.35 -27.36 -51.64
C ASP A 9 -9.54 -27.32 -50.68
N PRO A 10 -10.20 -26.15 -50.49
CA PRO A 10 -11.28 -25.97 -49.52
C PRO A 10 -12.55 -26.75 -49.86
N ARG A 11 -12.65 -27.33 -51.06
CA ARG A 11 -13.79 -28.16 -51.48
C ARG A 11 -13.61 -29.64 -51.07
N CYS A 12 -12.48 -30.01 -50.47
CA CYS A 12 -12.27 -31.36 -49.92
C CYS A 12 -12.75 -31.43 -48.45
N PRO A 13 -13.52 -32.45 -48.07
CA PRO A 13 -13.98 -32.61 -46.69
C PRO A 13 -12.79 -32.91 -45.76
N ARG A 14 -12.64 -32.12 -44.69
CA ARG A 14 -11.63 -32.37 -43.66
C ARG A 14 -12.11 -33.49 -42.73
N PRO A 15 -11.25 -34.46 -42.36
CA PRO A 15 -11.57 -35.41 -41.31
C PRO A 15 -11.79 -34.68 -39.97
N PRO A 16 -12.66 -35.18 -39.08
CA PRO A 16 -12.82 -34.60 -37.75
C PRO A 16 -11.52 -34.73 -36.96
N LEU A 17 -11.02 -33.62 -36.43
CA LEU A 17 -9.87 -33.55 -35.52
C LEU A 17 -10.21 -34.34 -34.24
N THR A 18 -9.92 -35.63 -34.26
CA THR A 18 -10.15 -36.57 -33.17
C THR A 18 -8.81 -36.97 -32.58
N THR A 19 -8.13 -36.01 -31.97
CA THR A 19 -6.99 -36.31 -31.09
C THR A 19 -6.92 -35.24 -30.02
N ARG A 20 -7.59 -35.53 -28.90
CA ARG A 20 -7.33 -34.85 -27.63
C ARG A 20 -5.84 -35.11 -27.30
N PRO A 21 -5.03 -34.08 -27.00
CA PRO A 21 -3.61 -34.31 -26.70
C PRO A 21 -3.49 -35.25 -25.49
N PRO A 22 -2.52 -36.18 -25.46
CA PRO A 22 -2.29 -37.02 -24.29
C PRO A 22 -2.02 -36.10 -23.10
N THR A 23 -2.84 -36.21 -22.05
CA THR A 23 -2.66 -35.45 -20.81
C THR A 23 -1.41 -36.00 -20.15
N GLN A 24 -0.27 -35.37 -20.40
CA GLN A 24 0.99 -35.81 -19.81
C GLN A 24 0.90 -35.69 -18.28
N PRO A 25 1.40 -36.68 -17.53
CA PRO A 25 1.48 -36.58 -16.08
C PRO A 25 2.40 -35.43 -15.66
N PRO A 26 2.16 -34.83 -14.47
CA PRO A 26 2.93 -33.70 -13.97
C PRO A 26 4.42 -34.06 -13.82
N PRO A 27 5.34 -33.13 -14.11
CA PRO A 27 6.77 -33.38 -13.98
C PRO A 27 7.16 -33.67 -12.53
N GLN A 28 8.02 -34.67 -12.34
CA GLN A 28 8.51 -35.08 -11.03
C GLN A 28 9.86 -34.38 -10.78
N CYS A 29 9.81 -33.26 -10.08
CA CYS A 29 10.98 -32.41 -9.83
C CYS A 29 11.60 -32.73 -8.47
N TYR A 30 12.60 -33.61 -8.47
CA TYR A 30 13.44 -33.94 -7.32
C TYR A 30 14.88 -33.45 -7.56
N PRO A 31 15.69 -33.25 -6.50
CA PRO A 31 17.10 -32.84 -6.64
C PRO A 31 17.87 -33.83 -7.52
N GLY A 32 18.38 -33.36 -8.67
CA GLY A 32 19.09 -34.17 -9.67
C GLY A 32 18.23 -34.71 -10.82
N SER A 33 16.94 -34.37 -10.90
CA SER A 33 16.09 -34.70 -12.05
C SER A 33 16.57 -33.97 -13.32
N ASN A 34 16.67 -34.70 -14.43
CA ASN A 34 16.97 -34.16 -15.76
C ASN A 34 15.72 -33.77 -16.56
N ASP A 35 14.53 -33.75 -15.92
CA ASP A 35 13.29 -33.40 -16.59
C ASP A 35 13.28 -31.90 -16.99
N PRO A 36 13.23 -31.57 -18.30
CA PRO A 36 13.32 -30.18 -18.77
C PRO A 36 12.08 -29.35 -18.43
N ARG A 37 11.00 -29.97 -17.94
CA ARG A 37 9.77 -29.29 -17.50
C ARG A 37 9.88 -28.77 -16.06
N CYS A 38 10.96 -29.08 -15.35
CA CYS A 38 11.20 -28.59 -14.01
C CYS A 38 11.73 -27.15 -14.02
N PRO A 39 11.29 -26.30 -13.08
CA PRO A 39 11.83 -24.95 -12.95
C PRO A 39 13.32 -25.02 -12.59
N PRO A 40 14.13 -24.08 -13.10
CA PRO A 40 15.55 -24.03 -12.72
C PRO A 40 15.67 -23.77 -11.21
N PRO A 41 16.69 -24.36 -10.55
CA PRO A 41 16.96 -24.07 -9.14
C PRO A 41 17.21 -22.56 -8.95
N PRO A 42 16.80 -21.98 -7.81
CA PRO A 42 17.06 -20.58 -7.53
C PRO A 42 18.57 -20.34 -7.56
N THR A 43 18.99 -19.35 -8.35
CA THR A 43 20.39 -18.94 -8.42
C THR A 43 20.85 -18.46 -7.05
N PRO A 44 21.99 -18.93 -6.52
CA PRO A 44 22.53 -18.40 -5.28
C PRO A 44 22.81 -16.90 -5.43
N PRO A 45 22.70 -16.12 -4.34
CA PRO A 45 23.03 -14.70 -4.39
C PRO A 45 24.49 -14.51 -4.83
N PRO A 46 24.81 -13.46 -5.59
CA PRO A 46 26.17 -13.19 -6.03
C PRO A 46 27.08 -13.07 -4.81
N THR A 47 28.08 -13.94 -4.72
CA THR A 47 29.12 -13.87 -3.69
C THR A 47 30.08 -12.76 -4.09
N ILE A 48 29.91 -11.57 -3.52
CA ILE A 48 30.84 -10.46 -3.71
C ILE A 48 32.11 -10.78 -2.90
N PRO A 49 33.29 -10.89 -3.53
CA PRO A 49 34.51 -11.13 -2.77
C PRO A 49 34.87 -9.91 -1.91
N PRO A 50 35.52 -10.09 -0.75
CA PRO A 50 35.73 -9.03 0.25
C PRO A 50 36.61 -7.86 -0.24
N TYR A 51 37.27 -8.01 -1.39
CA TYR A 51 38.14 -7.02 -2.02
C TYR A 51 37.44 -6.17 -3.11
N PHE A 52 36.17 -6.45 -3.44
CA PHE A 52 35.39 -5.71 -4.44
C PHE A 52 34.33 -4.79 -3.84
N THR A 53 34.52 -4.38 -2.59
CA THR A 53 33.69 -3.37 -1.96
C THR A 53 34.08 -1.99 -2.50
N PRO A 54 33.20 -1.26 -3.21
CA PRO A 54 33.44 0.14 -3.56
C PRO A 54 33.22 1.01 -2.31
N PHE A 55 34.06 0.83 -1.28
CA PHE A 55 34.09 1.71 -0.11
C PHE A 55 34.71 3.04 -0.53
N VAL A 56 33.97 3.85 -1.28
CA VAL A 56 34.29 5.26 -1.44
C VAL A 56 33.79 5.92 -0.15
N CYS A 57 34.69 6.18 0.79
CA CYS A 57 34.38 7.04 1.93
C CYS A 57 34.22 8.48 1.43
N THR A 58 33.01 8.85 1.00
CA THR A 58 32.66 10.27 0.86
C THR A 58 32.29 10.79 2.25
N CYS A 59 33.30 11.29 2.96
CA CYS A 59 33.07 12.05 4.18
C CYS A 59 32.42 13.40 3.83
N ASN A 60 31.09 13.44 3.74
CA ASN A 60 30.38 14.70 3.97
C ASN A 60 30.29 14.88 5.50
N GLY A 61 30.86 15.96 6.02
CA GLY A 61 31.28 16.14 7.43
C GLY A 61 30.21 16.05 8.53
N THR A 62 29.04 15.48 8.24
CA THR A 62 27.90 15.31 9.15
C THR A 62 27.61 13.85 9.53
N THR A 63 28.24 12.84 8.92
CA THR A 63 27.93 11.42 9.22
C THR A 63 29.18 10.59 9.51
N SER A 64 29.29 10.04 10.73
CA SER A 64 30.40 9.17 11.16
C SER A 64 30.32 7.71 10.65
N GLN A 65 29.39 7.40 9.74
CA GLN A 65 29.23 6.05 9.17
C GLN A 65 29.53 6.05 7.67
N PRO A 66 30.27 5.03 7.16
CA PRO A 66 30.56 4.91 5.74
C PRO A 66 29.26 4.73 4.94
N ILE A 67 29.09 5.51 3.88
CA ILE A 67 27.94 5.43 2.98
C ILE A 67 28.09 4.17 2.13
N VAL A 68 27.42 3.08 2.53
CA VAL A 68 27.42 1.82 1.77
C VAL A 68 26.37 1.90 0.66
N PRO A 69 26.76 1.72 -0.62
CA PRO A 69 25.80 1.69 -1.72
C PRO A 69 24.79 0.53 -1.55
N PRO A 70 23.53 0.70 -1.98
CA PRO A 70 22.54 -0.35 -1.83
C PRO A 70 22.84 -1.56 -2.72
N ILE A 71 22.68 -2.76 -2.16
CA ILE A 71 22.82 -4.01 -2.92
C ILE A 71 21.44 -4.39 -3.46
N CYS A 72 21.26 -4.26 -4.77
CA CYS A 72 19.99 -4.50 -5.44
C CYS A 72 19.99 -5.84 -6.18
N PHE A 73 19.10 -6.73 -5.78
CA PHE A 73 18.86 -8.04 -6.39
C PHE A 73 17.34 -8.30 -6.46
N PRO A 74 16.86 -9.21 -7.34
CA PRO A 74 15.44 -9.56 -7.41
C PRO A 74 14.91 -10.03 -6.05
N GLY A 75 13.96 -9.29 -5.47
CA GLY A 75 13.40 -9.55 -4.13
C GLY A 75 14.04 -8.76 -2.98
N SER A 76 14.98 -7.87 -3.24
CA SER A 76 15.53 -6.96 -2.21
C SER A 76 14.43 -6.04 -1.66
N THR A 77 14.36 -5.92 -0.33
CA THR A 77 13.48 -4.99 0.39
C THR A 77 14.16 -3.65 0.69
N ASP A 78 15.36 -3.42 0.17
CA ASP A 78 16.08 -2.16 0.39
C ASP A 78 15.37 -1.00 -0.35
N PRO A 79 14.88 0.03 0.36
CA PRO A 79 14.12 1.13 -0.25
C PRO A 79 14.98 2.03 -1.15
N ARG A 80 16.31 1.91 -1.07
CA ARG A 80 17.26 2.66 -1.91
C ARG A 80 17.44 2.02 -3.29
N CYS A 81 16.91 0.82 -3.50
CA CYS A 81 16.97 0.15 -4.79
C CYS A 81 15.93 0.72 -5.77
N PRO A 82 16.30 0.97 -7.04
CA PRO A 82 15.34 1.38 -8.05
C PRO A 82 14.39 0.22 -8.35
N SER A 83 13.13 0.37 -7.99
CA SER A 83 12.09 -0.59 -8.36
C SER A 83 11.57 -0.25 -9.76
N PRO A 84 11.43 -1.26 -10.66
CA PRO A 84 10.93 -1.04 -12.01
C PRO A 84 9.44 -0.68 -12.05
N TYR A 85 8.73 -0.79 -10.92
CA TYR A 85 7.32 -0.50 -10.80
C TYR A 85 7.07 0.91 -10.23
N PRO A 86 6.08 1.64 -10.77
CA PRO A 86 5.70 2.95 -10.24
C PRO A 86 5.22 2.82 -8.78
N PRO A 87 5.49 3.82 -7.92
CA PRO A 87 5.01 3.80 -6.55
C PRO A 87 3.49 3.84 -6.51
N GLN A 88 2.89 3.01 -5.66
CA GLN A 88 1.43 2.93 -5.50
C GLN A 88 1.01 3.88 -4.40
N CYS A 89 0.67 5.12 -4.78
CA CYS A 89 0.33 6.18 -3.83
C CYS A 89 -1.19 6.31 -3.67
N TYR A 90 -1.70 5.64 -2.64
CA TYR A 90 -3.09 5.71 -2.19
C TYR A 90 -3.13 6.16 -0.71
N PRO A 91 -4.28 6.66 -0.20
CA PRO A 91 -4.42 7.03 1.20
C PRO A 91 -4.05 5.87 2.13
N GLY A 92 -3.01 6.04 2.96
CA GLY A 92 -2.50 5.00 3.85
C GLY A 92 -1.38 4.11 3.28
N SER A 93 -0.89 4.38 2.06
CA SER A 93 0.27 3.67 1.50
C SER A 93 1.51 3.83 2.38
N THR A 94 2.23 2.73 2.59
CA THR A 94 3.50 2.68 3.31
C THR A 94 4.72 2.78 2.38
N ASP A 95 4.50 3.01 1.07
CA ASP A 95 5.58 3.13 0.10
C ASP A 95 6.39 4.42 0.35
N PRO A 96 7.70 4.33 0.66
CA PRO A 96 8.52 5.49 1.00
C PRO A 96 8.78 6.42 -0.20
N ARG A 97 8.47 5.97 -1.42
CA ARG A 97 8.66 6.74 -2.65
C ARG A 97 7.49 7.68 -2.93
N CYS A 98 6.40 7.58 -2.17
CA CYS A 98 5.24 8.45 -2.34
C CYS A 98 5.50 9.87 -1.83
N PRO A 99 5.03 10.90 -2.55
CA PRO A 99 5.16 12.28 -2.10
C PRO A 99 4.38 12.46 -0.79
N LYS A 100 5.04 12.98 0.24
CA LYS A 100 4.39 13.34 1.49
C LYS A 100 3.79 14.75 1.36
N PRO A 101 2.58 15.00 1.87
CA PRO A 101 2.05 16.36 1.94
C PRO A 101 3.05 17.26 2.66
N GLU A 102 3.32 18.42 2.07
CA GLU A 102 4.15 19.42 2.73
C GLU A 102 3.47 19.85 4.04
N PRO A 103 4.23 19.99 5.15
CA PRO A 103 3.67 20.60 6.34
C PRO A 103 3.23 22.03 6.01
N PRO A 104 2.13 22.52 6.62
CA PRO A 104 1.69 23.88 6.38
C PRO A 104 2.80 24.86 6.74
N LYS A 105 3.09 25.79 5.83
CA LYS A 105 4.15 26.81 5.99
C LYS A 105 3.91 27.73 7.18
N TYR A 106 2.67 27.82 7.64
CA TYR A 106 2.25 28.69 8.72
C TYR A 106 1.54 27.88 9.82
N PRO A 107 1.72 28.25 11.09
CA PRO A 107 0.93 27.68 12.17
C PRO A 107 -0.58 27.93 11.91
N PRO A 108 -1.45 27.06 12.42
CA PRO A 108 -2.88 27.31 12.37
C PRO A 108 -3.21 28.65 13.05
N PRO A 109 -4.25 29.36 12.59
CA PRO A 109 -4.67 30.62 13.21
C PRO A 109 -4.97 30.41 14.70
N THR A 110 -4.48 31.32 15.55
CA THR A 110 -4.87 31.34 16.97
C THR A 110 -6.35 31.70 17.07
N PRO A 111 -7.19 30.90 17.76
CA PRO A 111 -8.59 31.26 17.96
C PRO A 111 -8.71 32.55 18.77
N LEU A 112 -9.59 33.45 18.32
CA LEU A 112 -9.88 34.70 19.01
C LEU A 112 -10.50 34.45 20.39
N PRO A 113 -10.21 35.28 21.40
CA PRO A 113 -10.85 35.19 22.71
C PRO A 113 -12.38 35.36 22.58
N PRO A 114 -13.18 34.70 23.44
CA PRO A 114 -14.62 34.87 23.44
C PRO A 114 -15.00 36.29 23.88
N ASN A 115 -16.03 36.85 23.25
CA ASN A 115 -16.46 38.22 23.55
C ASN A 115 -17.60 38.18 24.58
N CYS A 116 -17.24 38.26 25.85
CA CYS A 116 -18.16 38.12 26.97
C CYS A 116 -18.59 39.49 27.49
N PHE A 117 -19.79 39.91 27.08
CA PHE A 117 -20.49 41.10 27.56
C PHE A 117 -21.89 40.71 28.06
N PRO A 118 -22.55 41.53 28.90
CA PRO A 118 -23.93 41.27 29.34
C PRO A 118 -24.88 41.12 28.14
N GLY A 119 -25.46 39.92 27.97
CA GLY A 119 -26.33 39.59 26.82
C GLY A 119 -25.62 38.93 25.63
N SER A 120 -24.33 38.59 25.74
CA SER A 120 -23.63 37.81 24.70
C SER A 120 -24.23 36.42 24.54
N ASN A 121 -24.43 36.00 23.28
CA ASN A 121 -24.84 34.64 22.92
C ASN A 121 -23.64 33.74 22.61
N ASP A 122 -22.41 34.19 22.89
CA ASP A 122 -21.21 33.38 22.67
C ASP A 122 -21.18 32.18 23.65
N PRO A 123 -21.25 30.92 23.17
CA PRO A 123 -21.34 29.74 24.03
C PRO A 123 -20.04 29.45 24.79
N ARG A 124 -18.94 30.13 24.43
CA ARG A 124 -17.65 30.02 25.11
C ARG A 124 -17.57 30.90 26.36
N CYS A 125 -18.56 31.78 26.57
CA CYS A 125 -18.62 32.61 27.76
C CYS A 125 -19.18 31.83 28.95
N PRO A 126 -18.63 32.02 30.16
CA PRO A 126 -19.20 31.44 31.36
C PRO A 126 -20.62 31.97 31.58
N SER A 127 -21.58 31.07 31.71
CA SER A 127 -22.96 31.44 32.03
C SER A 127 -23.01 32.04 33.43
N THR A 128 -23.45 33.29 33.53
CA THR A 128 -23.74 33.95 34.82
C THR A 128 -25.11 33.54 35.38
N GLN A 129 -25.86 32.68 34.68
CA GLN A 129 -27.15 32.22 35.16
C GLN A 129 -26.97 31.20 36.29
N PRO A 130 -27.78 31.30 37.38
CA PRO A 130 -27.78 30.29 38.41
C PRO A 130 -28.18 28.92 37.84
N PRO A 131 -27.63 27.82 38.39
CA PRO A 131 -27.96 26.47 37.95
C PRO A 131 -29.47 26.23 38.02
N PRO A 132 -30.03 25.41 37.11
CA PRO A 132 -31.46 25.12 37.12
C PRO A 132 -31.83 24.35 38.39
N ASN A 133 -32.95 24.72 39.02
CA ASN A 133 -33.42 24.06 40.24
C ASN A 133 -34.32 22.89 39.85
N CYS A 134 -33.72 21.71 39.69
CA CYS A 134 -34.41 20.51 39.26
C CYS A 134 -34.83 19.65 40.45
N TYR A 135 -36.12 19.72 40.78
CA TYR A 135 -36.81 18.87 41.75
C TYR A 135 -38.09 18.30 41.13
N PRO A 136 -38.65 17.19 41.66
CA PRO A 136 -39.92 16.64 41.18
C PRO A 136 -41.03 17.69 41.21
N GLY A 137 -41.59 18.05 40.05
CA GLY A 137 -42.61 19.10 39.90
C GLY A 137 -42.06 20.51 39.58
N SER A 138 -40.75 20.68 39.38
CA SER A 138 -40.18 21.96 38.96
C SER A 138 -40.73 22.42 37.61
N THR A 139 -41.07 23.71 37.52
CA THR A 139 -41.50 24.38 36.28
C THR A 139 -40.34 24.95 35.47
N ASP A 140 -39.09 24.78 35.93
CA ASP A 140 -37.90 25.27 35.24
C ASP A 140 -37.70 24.54 33.89
N PRO A 141 -37.76 25.25 32.74
CA PRO A 141 -37.67 24.63 31.42
C PRO A 141 -36.28 24.05 31.10
N ARG A 142 -35.28 24.38 31.91
CA ARG A 142 -33.90 23.90 31.75
C ARG A 142 -33.69 22.50 32.34
N CYS A 143 -34.68 21.97 33.07
CA CYS A 143 -34.59 20.63 33.64
C CYS A 143 -34.91 19.53 32.62
N PRO A 144 -34.18 18.41 32.62
CA PRO A 144 -34.48 17.28 31.76
C PRO A 144 -35.87 16.71 32.10
N ARG A 145 -36.73 16.57 31.09
CA ARG A 145 -38.05 15.94 31.25
C ARG A 145 -37.92 14.42 31.08
N PRO A 146 -38.57 13.61 31.95
CA PRO A 146 -38.65 12.19 31.72
C PRO A 146 -39.30 11.91 30.35
N PRO A 147 -38.85 10.88 29.62
CA PRO A 147 -39.49 10.50 28.37
C PRO A 147 -40.94 10.09 28.64
N THR A 148 -41.88 10.74 27.94
CA THR A 148 -43.30 10.38 27.99
C THR A 148 -43.46 8.98 27.42
N THR A 149 -43.74 8.01 28.27
CA THR A 149 -44.05 6.65 27.83
C THR A 149 -45.54 6.65 27.49
N GLN A 150 -45.88 6.40 26.22
CA GLN A 150 -47.26 6.16 25.77
C GLN A 150 -47.66 4.70 26.00
#